data_AF-A0A2R6ILZ5-F1
#
_entry.id   AF-A0A2R6ILZ5-F1
#
_cell.length_a   1.000
_cell.length_b   1.000
_cell.length_c   1.000
_cell.angle_alpha   90.00
_cell.angle_beta   90.00
_cell.angle_gamma   90.00
#
_symmetry.space_group_name_H-M   'P 1'
#
loop_
_entity.id
_entity.type
_entity.pdbx_description
1 polymer ?
#
loop_
_entity_poly.entity_id
_entity_poly.type
_entity_poly.pdbx_seq_one_letter_code
_entity_poly.pdbx_strand_id
1 'polypeptide(L)'
;MTVGAVRDPSGRRARAFIGDDGGTSAATVGAAVLTATPPSAPATAAFDLRVTDATLAVTHRGGDAVDVRDLRLVVAVDGDPLRRQPPVPFFAARGFRSGPTGPFNRASDPAWTAGETATLGVASTNRPRIDPGDPVRVTLYVGDHRLAVLRATAS
;
A
#
# COMPACT_ATOMS: atom_id res chain seq x y z
N MET A 1 32.35 27.72 33.96
CA MET A 1 32.05 26.75 32.87
C MET A 1 32.10 27.54 31.58
N THR A 2 33.25 27.53 30.91
CA THR A 2 33.62 28.47 29.84
C THR A 2 33.57 27.75 28.50
N VAL A 3 32.69 28.22 27.62
CA VAL A 3 32.49 27.69 26.26
C VAL A 3 33.60 28.25 25.36
N GLY A 4 34.36 27.33 24.74
CA GLY A 4 35.38 27.67 23.74
C GLY A 4 34.74 28.05 22.40
N ALA A 5 35.25 29.14 21.81
CA ALA A 5 34.97 29.58 20.46
C ALA A 5 35.89 28.87 19.44
N VAL A 6 35.53 28.96 18.16
CA VAL A 6 36.32 28.87 16.89
C VAL A 6 35.66 27.89 15.92
N ARG A 7 35.47 28.12 14.62
CA ARG A 7 35.42 29.31 13.73
C ARG A 7 35.00 28.72 12.37
N ASP A 8 34.12 29.42 11.67
CA ASP A 8 33.63 29.11 10.31
C ASP A 8 34.78 29.14 9.26
N PRO A 9 34.87 28.16 8.32
CA PRO A 9 35.85 28.13 7.23
C PRO A 9 35.43 28.94 5.98
N SER A 10 34.78 30.10 6.13
CA SER A 10 34.45 30.98 5.02
C SER A 10 35.68 31.71 4.46
N GLY A 11 36.43 31.00 3.60
CA GLY A 11 37.41 31.58 2.70
C GLY A 11 36.75 32.58 1.76
N ARG A 12 37.13 33.86 1.93
CA ARG A 12 36.89 35.02 1.01
C ARG A 12 36.73 34.58 -0.46
N ARG A 13 35.88 35.25 -1.26
CA ARG A 13 36.06 36.67 -1.64
C ARG A 13 34.74 37.39 -1.92
N ALA A 14 34.55 38.48 -1.18
CA ALA A 14 33.69 39.58 -1.58
C ALA A 14 34.22 40.22 -2.86
N ARG A 15 33.35 40.38 -3.86
CA ARG A 15 33.46 41.43 -4.87
C ARG A 15 32.25 42.34 -4.65
N ALA A 16 32.48 43.43 -3.93
CA ALA A 16 31.55 44.54 -3.86
C ALA A 16 31.59 45.28 -5.19
N PHE A 17 30.47 45.36 -5.89
CA PHE A 17 30.18 46.44 -6.82
C PHE A 17 29.08 47.28 -6.17
N ILE A 18 29.46 48.50 -5.79
CA ILE A 18 28.53 49.57 -5.45
C ILE A 18 28.26 50.32 -6.75
N GLY A 19 26.99 50.37 -7.12
CA GLY A 19 26.44 51.28 -8.12
C GLY A 19 25.00 51.55 -7.70
N ASP A 20 24.82 52.66 -6.99
CA ASP A 20 23.53 53.26 -6.67
C ASP A 20 23.03 53.99 -7.92
N ASP A 21 21.77 53.74 -8.32
CA ASP A 21 20.83 54.70 -8.92
C ASP A 21 19.64 53.98 -9.59
N GLY A 22 18.46 54.14 -8.99
CA GLY A 22 17.19 54.20 -9.71
C GLY A 22 16.49 52.89 -10.11
N GLY A 23 15.41 52.54 -9.39
CA GLY A 23 14.39 51.65 -9.93
C GLY A 23 13.63 50.85 -8.89
N THR A 24 12.51 51.40 -8.40
CA THR A 24 11.52 50.64 -7.66
C THR A 24 10.93 49.57 -8.57
N SER A 25 11.24 48.30 -8.33
CA SER A 25 10.42 47.17 -8.75
C SER A 25 10.38 46.19 -7.59
N ALA A 26 9.23 46.19 -6.92
CA ALA A 26 8.92 45.31 -5.81
C ALA A 26 9.02 43.85 -6.26
N ALA A 27 10.09 43.16 -5.89
CA ALA A 27 10.13 41.71 -5.95
C ALA A 27 9.31 41.19 -4.77
N THR A 28 8.02 40.92 -5.00
CA THR A 28 7.23 40.08 -4.11
C THR A 28 7.86 38.69 -4.11
N VAL A 29 8.61 38.37 -3.05
CA VAL A 29 8.98 36.98 -2.77
C VAL A 29 7.69 36.29 -2.35
N GLY A 30 7.02 35.65 -3.30
CA GLY A 30 5.90 34.75 -3.01
C GLY A 30 6.43 33.60 -2.18
N ALA A 31 6.20 33.64 -0.87
CA ALA A 31 6.40 32.48 -0.01
C ALA A 31 5.40 31.42 -0.46
N ALA A 32 5.84 30.50 -1.32
CA ALA A 32 5.11 29.28 -1.60
C ALA A 32 5.14 28.46 -0.31
N VAL A 33 4.07 28.57 0.49
CA VAL A 33 3.82 27.64 1.59
C VAL A 33 3.47 26.31 0.93
N LEU A 34 4.47 25.46 0.74
CA LEU A 34 4.27 24.04 0.49
C LEU A 34 3.62 23.50 1.75
N THR A 35 2.29 23.43 1.77
CA THR A 35 1.55 22.66 2.77
C THR A 35 1.84 21.20 2.50
N ALA A 36 2.99 20.72 2.98
CA ALA A 36 3.29 19.31 3.02
C ALA A 36 2.29 18.68 4.00
N THR A 37 1.22 18.08 3.48
CA THR A 37 0.35 17.22 4.27
C THR A 37 1.23 16.11 4.84
N PRO A 38 1.32 15.96 6.17
CA PRO A 38 2.08 14.85 6.73
C PRO A 38 1.46 13.54 6.23
N PRO A 39 2.29 12.52 5.91
CA PRO A 39 1.75 11.23 5.49
C PRO A 39 0.81 10.71 6.58
N SER A 40 -0.40 10.28 6.18
CA SER A 40 -1.33 9.63 7.10
C SER A 40 -0.65 8.43 7.75
N ALA A 41 -0.89 8.21 9.04
CA ALA A 41 -0.37 7.03 9.73
C ALA A 41 -0.82 5.76 8.97
N PRO A 42 0.05 4.74 8.85
CA PRO A 42 -0.33 3.51 8.17
C PRO A 42 -1.50 2.84 8.89
N ALA A 43 -2.51 2.42 8.12
CA ALA A 43 -3.66 1.68 8.64
C ALA A 43 -3.17 0.43 9.40
N THR A 44 -3.79 0.14 10.54
CA THR A 44 -3.50 -1.03 11.36
C THR A 44 -4.72 -1.95 11.38
N ALA A 45 -4.64 -3.08 10.69
CA ALA A 45 -5.71 -4.08 10.65
C ALA A 45 -5.13 -5.50 10.70
N ALA A 46 -5.82 -6.38 11.43
CA ALA A 46 -5.48 -7.79 11.57
C ALA A 46 -6.38 -8.65 10.68
N PHE A 47 -5.81 -9.64 10.02
CA PHE A 47 -6.54 -10.53 9.12
C PHE A 47 -6.15 -11.99 9.35
N ASP A 48 -7.08 -12.87 9.05
CA ASP A 48 -6.85 -14.31 8.95
C ASP A 48 -7.04 -14.79 7.50
N LEU A 49 -6.33 -15.86 7.13
CA LEU A 49 -6.44 -16.52 5.84
C LEU A 49 -6.84 -17.99 6.03
N ARG A 50 -7.81 -18.44 5.22
CA ARG A 50 -8.09 -19.86 4.99
C ARG A 50 -8.02 -20.16 3.51
N VAL A 51 -7.54 -21.37 3.19
CA VAL A 51 -7.46 -21.86 1.81
C VAL A 51 -8.05 -23.26 1.78
N THR A 52 -9.14 -23.41 1.04
CA THR A 52 -9.81 -24.69 0.83
C THR A 52 -9.94 -24.92 -0.67
N ASP A 53 -9.43 -26.04 -1.15
CA ASP A 53 -9.14 -26.27 -2.56
C ASP A 53 -8.31 -25.10 -3.14
N ALA A 54 -8.85 -24.39 -4.14
CA ALA A 54 -8.26 -23.20 -4.73
C ALA A 54 -9.00 -21.90 -4.33
N THR A 55 -9.77 -21.91 -3.23
CA THR A 55 -10.53 -20.76 -2.74
C THR A 55 -9.84 -20.14 -1.54
N LEU A 56 -9.56 -18.84 -1.64
CA LEU A 56 -8.98 -18.04 -0.56
C LEU A 56 -10.13 -17.32 0.14
N ALA A 57 -10.23 -17.48 1.45
CA ALA A 57 -11.09 -16.70 2.33
C ALA A 57 -10.22 -15.86 3.26
N VAL A 58 -10.35 -14.54 3.15
CA VAL A 58 -9.63 -13.60 4.02
C VAL A 58 -10.64 -12.92 4.93
N THR A 59 -10.40 -12.95 6.23
CA THR A 59 -11.31 -12.39 7.23
C THR A 59 -10.63 -11.23 7.94
N HIS A 60 -11.28 -10.07 8.01
CA HIS A 60 -10.82 -8.95 8.85
C HIS A 60 -11.18 -9.26 10.29
N ARG A 61 -10.19 -9.27 11.17
CA ARG A 61 -10.35 -9.68 12.58
C ARG A 61 -10.54 -8.49 13.50
N GLY A 62 -10.01 -7.32 13.14
CA GLY A 62 -10.02 -6.14 13.99
C GLY A 62 -9.04 -5.08 13.52
N GLY A 63 -9.18 -3.88 14.06
CA GLY A 63 -8.42 -2.69 13.65
C GLY A 63 -9.19 -1.80 12.68
N ASP A 64 -8.47 -0.96 11.96
CA ASP A 64 -9.03 0.05 11.07
C ASP A 64 -9.83 -0.57 9.92
N ALA A 65 -10.90 0.11 9.51
CA ALA A 65 -11.59 -0.23 8.28
C ALA A 65 -10.66 -0.01 7.07
N VAL A 66 -10.78 -0.86 6.06
CA VAL A 66 -9.95 -0.79 4.85
C VAL A 66 -10.85 -0.56 3.64
N ASP A 67 -10.63 0.52 2.89
CA ASP A 67 -11.24 0.66 1.57
C ASP A 67 -10.53 -0.29 0.59
N VAL A 68 -11.23 -1.34 0.17
CA VAL A 68 -10.68 -2.35 -0.75
C VAL A 68 -10.33 -1.78 -2.13
N ARG A 69 -10.81 -0.59 -2.49
CA ARG A 69 -10.43 0.08 -3.76
C ARG A 69 -8.96 0.52 -3.76
N ASP A 70 -8.38 0.73 -2.58
CA ASP A 70 -6.96 1.08 -2.41
C ASP A 70 -6.10 -0.16 -2.11
N LEU A 71 -6.73 -1.33 -2.00
CA LEU A 71 -6.10 -2.58 -1.61
C LEU A 71 -5.46 -3.27 -2.82
N ARG A 72 -4.22 -3.69 -2.66
CA ARG A 72 -3.55 -4.62 -3.58
C ARG A 72 -3.26 -5.93 -2.88
N LEU A 73 -3.73 -7.03 -3.47
CA LEU A 73 -3.40 -8.39 -3.05
C LEU A 73 -2.26 -8.95 -3.89
N VAL A 74 -1.30 -9.59 -3.22
CA VAL A 74 -0.28 -10.44 -3.86
C VAL A 74 -0.37 -11.85 -3.28
N VAL A 75 -0.73 -12.81 -4.13
CA VAL A 75 -0.86 -14.23 -3.81
C VAL A 75 0.35 -14.98 -4.37
N ALA A 76 0.96 -15.82 -3.54
CA ALA A 76 2.01 -16.75 -3.90
C ALA A 76 1.71 -18.14 -3.34
N VAL A 77 2.10 -19.17 -4.08
CA VAL A 77 1.96 -20.60 -3.72
C VAL A 77 3.34 -21.21 -3.76
N ASP A 78 3.76 -21.89 -2.70
CA ASP A 78 5.11 -22.43 -2.56
C ASP A 78 6.23 -21.40 -2.85
N GLY A 79 5.98 -20.15 -2.44
CA GLY A 79 6.89 -19.03 -2.69
C GLY A 79 6.71 -18.34 -4.04
N ASP A 80 6.16 -19.02 -5.05
CA ASP A 80 5.97 -18.51 -6.41
C ASP A 80 4.71 -17.66 -6.54
N PRO A 81 4.82 -16.38 -6.99
CA PRO A 81 3.66 -15.53 -7.23
C PRO A 81 2.74 -16.10 -8.33
N LEU A 82 1.43 -15.97 -8.15
CA LEU A 82 0.48 -16.23 -9.23
C LEU A 82 0.80 -15.34 -10.44
N ARG A 83 0.74 -15.94 -11.64
CA ARG A 83 0.92 -15.23 -12.93
C ARG A 83 -0.12 -14.14 -13.14
N ARG A 84 -1.34 -14.33 -12.61
CA ARG A 84 -2.39 -13.32 -12.58
C ARG A 84 -2.75 -13.05 -11.12
N GLN A 85 -2.51 -11.82 -10.68
CA GLN A 85 -2.88 -11.34 -9.36
C GLN A 85 -4.33 -10.82 -9.37
N PRO A 86 -5.06 -10.94 -8.25
CA PRO A 86 -6.46 -10.54 -8.20
C PRO A 86 -6.57 -9.01 -8.26
N PRO A 87 -7.34 -8.44 -9.21
CA PRO A 87 -7.51 -7.00 -9.34
C PRO A 87 -8.64 -6.53 -8.41
N VAL A 88 -8.46 -6.64 -7.09
CA VAL A 88 -9.51 -6.28 -6.13
C VAL A 88 -9.79 -4.76 -6.14
N PRO A 89 -11.06 -4.33 -6.00
CA PRO A 89 -12.27 -5.15 -6.11
C PRO A 89 -12.59 -5.49 -7.57
N PHE A 90 -13.18 -6.67 -7.82
CA PHE A 90 -13.56 -7.10 -9.18
C PHE A 90 -14.90 -7.81 -9.22
N PHE A 91 -15.45 -7.92 -10.44
CA PHE A 91 -16.65 -8.75 -10.70
C PHE A 91 -16.29 -10.08 -11.36
N ALA A 92 -15.33 -10.08 -12.28
CA ALA A 92 -14.74 -11.27 -12.89
C ALA A 92 -13.34 -10.91 -13.39
N ALA A 93 -12.39 -11.84 -13.31
CA ALA A 93 -11.02 -11.60 -13.72
C ALA A 93 -10.37 -12.87 -14.30
N ARG A 94 -9.51 -12.69 -15.30
CA ARG A 94 -8.77 -13.82 -15.89
C ARG A 94 -7.88 -14.47 -14.83
N GLY A 95 -7.91 -15.80 -14.76
CA GLY A 95 -7.18 -16.58 -13.76
C GLY A 95 -7.94 -16.78 -12.45
N PHE A 96 -9.19 -16.32 -12.36
CA PHE A 96 -10.06 -16.49 -11.20
C PHE A 96 -11.39 -17.14 -11.60
N ARG A 97 -11.98 -17.89 -10.67
CA ARG A 97 -13.28 -18.56 -10.84
C ARG A 97 -14.38 -17.57 -10.53
N SER A 98 -15.29 -17.36 -11.48
CA SER A 98 -16.46 -16.48 -11.31
C SER A 98 -16.06 -15.10 -10.74
N GLY A 99 -16.97 -14.46 -10.01
CA GLY A 99 -16.68 -13.28 -9.20
C GLY A 99 -16.34 -13.62 -7.76
N PRO A 100 -15.62 -12.73 -7.07
CA PRO A 100 -15.36 -12.86 -5.64
C PRO A 100 -16.64 -12.57 -4.83
N THR A 101 -16.59 -12.76 -3.52
CA THR A 101 -17.67 -12.39 -2.59
C THR A 101 -17.17 -11.45 -1.50
N GLY A 102 -18.12 -10.84 -0.79
CA GLY A 102 -17.82 -9.85 0.25
C GLY A 102 -17.14 -8.61 -0.35
N PRO A 103 -16.33 -7.88 0.44
CA PRO A 103 -15.70 -6.64 0.00
C PRO A 103 -14.83 -6.75 -1.26
N PHE A 104 -14.31 -7.93 -1.61
CA PHE A 104 -13.58 -8.10 -2.89
C PHE A 104 -14.48 -7.99 -4.12
N ASN A 105 -15.81 -8.13 -3.98
CA ASN A 105 -16.75 -7.96 -5.07
C ASN A 105 -17.04 -6.48 -5.31
N ARG A 106 -16.82 -6.01 -6.53
CA ARG A 106 -17.07 -4.61 -6.92
C ARG A 106 -18.54 -4.18 -6.75
N ALA A 107 -19.47 -5.13 -6.69
CA ALA A 107 -20.89 -4.87 -6.45
C ALA A 107 -21.27 -4.81 -4.95
N SER A 108 -20.32 -5.08 -4.05
CA SER A 108 -20.51 -5.04 -2.59
C SER A 108 -19.98 -3.74 -1.98
N ASP A 109 -20.27 -3.52 -0.70
CA ASP A 109 -19.67 -2.42 0.06
C ASP A 109 -18.14 -2.58 0.09
N PRO A 110 -17.38 -1.56 -0.36
CA PRO A 110 -15.93 -1.64 -0.37
C PRO A 110 -15.27 -1.33 0.98
N ALA A 111 -16.01 -0.81 1.96
CA ALA A 111 -15.49 -0.62 3.31
C ALA A 111 -15.41 -1.99 4.01
N TRP A 112 -14.21 -2.53 4.13
CA TRP A 112 -14.00 -3.82 4.79
C TRP A 112 -13.73 -3.62 6.28
N THR A 113 -14.62 -4.15 7.11
CA THR A 113 -14.64 -4.01 8.56
C THR A 113 -14.50 -5.33 9.30
N ALA A 114 -14.20 -5.26 10.60
CA ALA A 114 -13.96 -6.41 11.44
C ALA A 114 -15.15 -7.38 11.48
N GLY A 115 -14.87 -8.67 11.34
CA GLY A 115 -15.87 -9.75 11.26
C GLY A 115 -16.24 -10.14 9.83
N GLU A 116 -16.00 -9.27 8.84
CA GLU A 116 -16.34 -9.56 7.45
C GLU A 116 -15.29 -10.42 6.76
N THR A 117 -15.74 -11.27 5.84
CA THR A 117 -14.88 -12.16 5.05
C THR A 117 -15.07 -11.89 3.56
N ALA A 118 -13.95 -11.74 2.86
CA ALA A 118 -13.90 -11.66 1.42
C ALA A 118 -13.35 -12.97 0.84
N THR A 119 -13.97 -13.48 -0.24
CA THR A 119 -13.52 -14.73 -0.86
C THR A 119 -13.23 -14.57 -2.34
N LEU A 120 -12.25 -15.33 -2.85
CA LEU A 120 -11.98 -15.45 -4.27
C LEU A 120 -11.49 -16.86 -4.60
N GLY A 121 -11.92 -17.40 -5.73
CA GLY A 121 -11.44 -18.68 -6.25
C GLY A 121 -10.37 -18.50 -7.31
N VAL A 122 -9.25 -19.21 -7.21
CA VAL A 122 -8.22 -19.26 -8.26
C VAL A 122 -8.63 -20.30 -9.30
N ALA A 123 -8.61 -19.91 -10.58
CA ALA A 123 -8.95 -20.82 -11.67
C ALA A 123 -7.76 -21.74 -11.98
N SER A 124 -8.06 -22.95 -12.46
CA SER A 124 -7.09 -23.92 -12.96
C SER A 124 -6.27 -23.44 -14.16
N THR A 125 -6.60 -22.28 -14.73
CA THR A 125 -5.88 -21.60 -15.82
C THR A 125 -4.80 -20.64 -15.31
N ASN A 126 -4.79 -20.32 -14.01
CA ASN A 126 -3.71 -19.55 -13.38
C ASN A 126 -2.57 -20.48 -12.97
N ARG A 127 -1.37 -19.93 -12.77
CA ARG A 127 -0.19 -20.69 -12.35
C ARG A 127 0.59 -19.92 -11.28
N PRO A 128 1.24 -20.60 -10.32
CA PRO A 128 1.09 -22.03 -9.99
C PRO A 128 -0.37 -22.42 -9.66
N ARG A 129 -0.66 -23.73 -9.69
CA ARG A 129 -1.94 -24.24 -9.14
C ARG A 129 -1.87 -24.20 -7.62
N ILE A 130 -3.02 -24.32 -6.97
CA ILE A 130 -3.11 -24.54 -5.53
C ILE A 130 -3.67 -25.95 -5.39
N ASP A 131 -2.85 -26.85 -4.87
CA ASP A 131 -3.20 -28.22 -4.56
C ASP A 131 -3.15 -28.43 -3.03
N PRO A 132 -3.87 -29.42 -2.47
CA PRO A 132 -3.87 -29.66 -1.04
C PRO A 132 -2.47 -29.91 -0.48
N GLY A 133 -2.14 -29.27 0.65
CA GLY A 133 -0.81 -29.28 1.26
C GLY A 133 0.09 -28.11 0.84
N ASP A 134 -0.26 -27.36 -0.21
CA ASP A 134 0.55 -26.24 -0.66
C ASP A 134 0.54 -25.08 0.35
N PRO A 135 1.69 -24.48 0.67
CA PRO A 135 1.75 -23.26 1.46
C PRO A 135 1.36 -22.06 0.60
N VAL A 136 0.32 -21.34 1.01
CA VAL A 136 -0.17 -20.13 0.35
C VAL A 136 0.17 -18.91 1.20
N ARG A 137 0.72 -17.88 0.54
CA ARG A 137 0.97 -16.57 1.13
C ARG A 137 0.13 -15.52 0.44
N VAL A 138 -0.59 -14.72 1.22
CA VAL A 138 -1.29 -13.52 0.73
C VAL A 138 -0.68 -12.31 1.40
N THR A 139 -0.24 -11.34 0.59
CA THR A 139 0.26 -10.06 1.10
C THR A 139 -0.73 -8.96 0.74
N LEU A 140 -1.13 -8.19 1.74
CA LEU A 140 -2.05 -7.07 1.61
C LEU A 140 -1.26 -5.76 1.62
N TYR A 141 -1.57 -4.88 0.67
CA TYR A 141 -0.99 -3.55 0.58
C TYR A 141 -2.08 -2.49 0.46
N VAL A 142 -1.88 -1.34 1.10
CA VAL A 142 -2.62 -0.10 0.84
C VAL A 142 -1.62 0.89 0.24
N GLY A 143 -1.78 1.22 -1.03
CA GLY A 143 -0.73 1.87 -1.82
C GLY A 143 0.58 1.06 -1.79
N ASP A 144 1.67 1.70 -1.37
CA ASP A 144 2.99 1.06 -1.22
C ASP A 144 3.22 0.46 0.18
N HIS A 145 2.32 0.71 1.13
CA HIS A 145 2.46 0.21 2.50
C HIS A 145 1.96 -1.22 2.61
N ARG A 146 2.79 -2.12 3.15
CA ARG A 146 2.39 -3.51 3.42
C ARG A 146 1.58 -3.57 4.71
N LEU A 147 0.28 -3.78 4.56
CA LEU A 147 -0.67 -3.89 5.67
C LEU A 147 -0.49 -5.20 6.43
N ALA A 148 -0.43 -6.34 5.72
CA ALA A 148 -0.33 -7.66 6.36
C ALA A 148 0.32 -8.72 5.47
N VAL A 149 0.89 -9.76 6.08
CA VAL A 149 1.33 -10.99 5.43
C VAL A 149 0.62 -12.16 6.08
N LEU A 150 -0.20 -12.86 5.30
CA LEU A 150 -1.03 -13.98 5.75
C LEU A 150 -0.49 -15.27 5.16
N ARG A 151 -0.61 -16.35 5.92
CA ARG A 151 -0.15 -17.68 5.54
C ARG A 151 -1.17 -18.72 5.93
N ALA A 152 -1.40 -19.68 5.04
CA ALA A 152 -2.22 -20.85 5.29
C ALA A 152 -1.71 -22.01 4.43
N THR A 153 -2.04 -23.22 4.83
CA THR A 153 -1.87 -24.41 3.99
C THR A 153 -3.20 -24.72 3.32
N ALA A 154 -3.18 -25.01 2.03
CA ALA A 154 -4.37 -25.44 1.31
C ALA A 154 -4.86 -26.81 1.83
N SER A 155 -6.16 -26.94 2.08
CA SER A 155 -6.82 -28.18 2.53
C SER A 155 -7.82 -28.68 1.50
#